data_AF-A0A453QQZ9-F1
#
_entry.id   AF-A0A453QQZ9-F1
#
_cell.length_a   1.000
_cell.length_b   1.000
_cell.length_c   1.000
_cell.angle_alpha   90.00
_cell.angle_beta   90.00
_cell.angle_gamma   90.00
#
_symmetry.space_group_name_H-M   'P 1'
#
loop_
_entity.id
_entity.type
_entity.pdbx_description
1 polymer ?
#
loop_
_entity_poly.entity_id
_entity_poly.type
_entity_poly.pdbx_seq_one_letter_code
_entity_poly.pdbx_strand_id
1 'polypeptide(L)'
;MDSAASVAGAPPAVPPAVLCAAEEALAATESVGDHLAEMLAAAAEDPDAIAELPPLQRARAFLAVAHAATSLFSVRLRCSGINPDEHPIRKEFERLSLWQEKLNRLNEWDKGT
;
A
#
# COMPACT_ATOMS: atom_id res chain seq x y z
N MET A 1 -0.79 -60.65 6.91
CA MET A 1 0.57 -60.19 7.23
C MET A 1 1.07 -59.35 6.07
N ASP A 2 0.95 -58.04 5.98
CA ASP A 2 0.19 -56.99 6.68
C ASP A 2 0.15 -55.85 5.66
N SER A 3 -1.04 -55.43 5.25
CA SER A 3 -1.72 -54.22 5.72
C SER A 3 -1.10 -52.93 5.18
N ALA A 4 -1.78 -52.37 4.19
CA ALA A 4 -1.64 -50.99 3.75
C ALA A 4 -1.81 -50.03 4.94
N ALA A 5 -0.76 -49.29 5.27
CA ALA A 5 -0.86 -48.17 6.20
C ALA A 5 -1.20 -46.91 5.40
N SER A 6 -2.49 -46.60 5.41
CA SER A 6 -3.06 -45.29 5.10
C SER A 6 -2.29 -44.19 5.84
N VAL A 7 -1.57 -43.34 5.11
CA VAL A 7 -1.06 -42.06 5.63
C VAL A 7 -2.25 -41.11 5.75
N ALA A 8 -3.04 -41.31 6.82
CA ALA A 8 -4.02 -40.33 7.26
C ALA A 8 -3.30 -39.29 8.12
N GLY A 9 -3.39 -38.02 7.73
CA GLY A 9 -3.26 -36.91 8.68
C GLY A 9 -2.01 -36.02 8.60
N ALA A 10 -1.43 -35.78 7.42
CA ALA A 10 -0.67 -34.54 7.25
C ALA A 10 -1.67 -33.40 6.96
N PRO A 11 -1.66 -32.29 7.71
CA PRO A 11 -2.44 -31.11 7.32
C PRO A 11 -2.06 -30.72 5.89
N PRO A 12 -3.00 -30.22 5.07
CA PRO A 12 -2.66 -29.80 3.72
C PRO A 12 -1.56 -28.75 3.82
N ALA A 13 -0.40 -29.05 3.23
CA ALA A 13 0.67 -28.09 3.09
C ALA A 13 0.10 -26.84 2.40
N VAL A 14 0.46 -25.66 2.91
CA VAL A 14 0.04 -24.38 2.31
C VAL A 14 0.39 -24.42 0.81
N PRO A 15 -0.55 -24.13 -0.10
CA PRO A 15 -0.27 -24.19 -1.53
C PRO A 15 0.92 -23.29 -1.90
N PRO A 16 1.85 -23.72 -2.77
CA PRO A 16 3.01 -22.91 -3.13
C PRO A 16 2.64 -21.50 -3.64
N ALA A 17 1.55 -21.39 -4.40
CA ALA A 17 1.05 -20.10 -4.89
C ALA A 17 0.66 -19.13 -3.75
N VAL A 18 0.18 -19.65 -2.61
CA VAL A 18 -0.15 -18.83 -1.44
C VAL A 18 1.12 -18.33 -0.77
N LEU A 19 2.17 -19.16 -0.69
CA LEU A 19 3.46 -18.74 -0.16
C LEU A 19 4.10 -17.67 -1.04
N CYS A 20 4.16 -17.88 -2.36
CA CYS A 20 4.69 -16.88 -3.29
C CYS A 20 3.93 -15.56 -3.19
N ALA A 21 2.59 -15.59 -3.17
CA ALA A 21 1.79 -14.37 -3.03
C ALA A 21 2.04 -13.64 -1.70
N ALA A 22 2.28 -14.39 -0.62
CA ALA A 22 2.62 -13.80 0.69
C ALA A 22 4.02 -13.16 0.69
N GLU A 23 5.00 -13.80 0.07
CA GLU A 23 6.36 -13.26 -0.11
C GLU A 23 6.35 -11.99 -0.97
N GLU A 24 5.61 -11.99 -2.09
CA GLU A 24 5.42 -10.82 -2.94
C GLU A 24 4.75 -9.68 -2.19
N ALA A 25 3.69 -9.96 -1.42
CA ALA A 25 2.99 -8.97 -0.62
C ALA A 25 3.88 -8.39 0.49
N LEU A 26 4.71 -9.23 1.13
CA LEU A 26 5.68 -8.79 2.14
C LEU A 26 6.70 -7.85 1.51
N ALA A 27 7.35 -8.26 0.42
CA ALA A 27 8.35 -7.45 -0.28
C ALA A 27 7.77 -6.10 -0.75
N ALA A 28 6.54 -6.09 -1.28
CA ALA A 28 5.86 -4.86 -1.66
C ALA A 28 5.54 -3.97 -0.45
N THR A 29 5.14 -4.57 0.68
CA THR A 29 4.83 -3.84 1.92
C THR A 29 6.09 -3.21 2.52
N GLU A 30 7.19 -3.95 2.58
CA GLU A 30 8.50 -3.45 3.00
C GLU A 30 8.95 -2.30 2.12
N SER A 31 8.90 -2.47 0.79
CA SER A 31 9.24 -1.42 -0.16
C SER A 31 8.44 -0.13 0.07
N VAL A 32 7.11 -0.21 0.21
CA VAL A 32 6.28 0.97 0.49
C VAL A 32 6.63 1.59 1.86
N GLY A 33 6.88 0.75 2.86
CA GLY A 33 7.29 1.17 4.20
C GLY A 33 8.61 1.95 4.20
N ASP A 34 9.62 1.43 3.48
CA ASP A 34 10.96 2.04 3.40
C ASP A 34 10.91 3.40 2.70
N HIS A 35 10.25 3.50 1.55
CA HIS A 35 10.11 4.79 0.84
C HIS A 35 9.32 5.81 1.67
N LEU A 36 8.27 5.38 2.38
CA LEU A 36 7.52 6.26 3.28
C LEU A 36 8.40 6.74 4.44
N ALA A 37 9.19 5.85 5.03
CA ALA A 37 10.11 6.20 6.11
C ALA A 37 11.17 7.20 5.65
N GLU A 38 11.74 7.01 4.45
CA GLU A 38 12.69 7.94 3.83
C GLU A 38 12.06 9.32 3.61
N MET A 39 10.84 9.37 3.05
CA MET A 39 10.11 10.64 2.88
C MET A 39 9.85 11.36 4.21
N LEU A 40 9.45 10.61 5.24
CA LEU A 40 9.18 11.18 6.57
C LEU A 40 10.47 11.64 7.26
N ALA A 41 11.57 10.92 7.09
CA ALA A 41 12.88 11.31 7.60
C ALA A 41 13.37 12.62 6.94
N ALA A 42 13.28 12.71 5.61
CA ALA A 42 13.63 13.93 4.88
C ALA A 42 12.80 15.13 5.33
N ALA A 43 11.48 14.95 5.53
CA ALA A 43 10.60 16.01 6.03
C ALA A 43 10.86 16.38 7.51
N ALA A 44 11.47 15.49 8.29
CA ALA A 44 11.86 15.77 9.68
C ALA A 44 13.19 16.51 9.77
N GLU A 45 14.13 16.24 8.85
CA GLU A 45 15.40 16.95 8.74
C GLU A 45 15.22 18.40 8.28
N ASP A 46 14.32 18.62 7.31
CA ASP A 46 13.94 19.95 6.84
C ASP A 46 12.40 20.10 6.83
N PRO A 47 11.82 20.67 7.90
CA PRO A 47 10.37 20.89 8.01
C PRO A 47 9.80 21.81 6.93
N ASP A 48 10.62 22.69 6.33
CA ASP A 48 10.18 23.66 5.33
C ASP A 48 10.30 23.11 3.90
N ALA A 49 11.09 22.05 3.67
CA ALA A 49 11.30 21.44 2.34
C ALA A 49 9.98 21.13 1.60
N ILE A 50 8.98 20.58 2.30
CA ILE A 50 7.67 20.30 1.68
C ILE A 50 6.92 21.58 1.34
N ALA A 51 7.05 22.63 2.16
CA ALA A 51 6.41 23.93 1.92
C ALA A 51 7.03 24.64 0.70
N GLU A 52 8.33 24.47 0.49
CA GLU A 52 9.08 25.04 -0.64
C GLU A 52 8.77 24.38 -1.99
N LEU A 53 8.20 23.17 -2.00
CA LEU A 53 7.80 22.51 -3.24
C LEU A 53 6.76 23.35 -4.02
N PRO A 54 6.86 23.40 -5.36
CA PRO A 54 5.80 23.94 -6.21
C PRO A 54 4.43 23.36 -5.86
N PRO A 55 3.33 24.13 -5.92
CA PRO A 55 2.03 23.70 -5.40
C PRO A 55 1.57 22.32 -5.88
N LEU A 56 1.79 21.99 -7.16
CA LEU A 56 1.43 20.69 -7.74
C LEU A 56 2.30 19.56 -7.18
N GLN A 57 3.61 19.78 -7.03
CA GLN A 57 4.53 18.80 -6.47
C GLN A 57 4.26 18.57 -4.97
N ARG A 58 4.00 19.65 -4.23
CA ARG A 58 3.60 19.58 -2.82
C ARG A 58 2.32 18.75 -2.63
N ALA A 59 1.31 18.98 -3.47
CA ALA A 59 0.07 18.20 -3.42
C ALA A 59 0.30 16.71 -3.75
N ARG A 60 1.20 16.39 -4.68
CA ARG A 60 1.59 15.01 -4.99
C ARG A 60 2.34 14.34 -3.84
N ALA A 61 3.24 15.05 -3.17
CA ALA A 61 3.95 14.52 -2.01
C ALA A 61 2.97 14.12 -0.90
N PHE A 62 2.01 14.99 -0.57
CA PHE A 62 0.95 14.67 0.40
C PHE A 62 0.06 13.51 -0.05
N LEU A 63 -0.30 13.46 -1.34
CA LEU A 63 -1.10 12.36 -1.88
C LEU A 63 -0.35 11.02 -1.82
N ALA A 64 0.96 11.01 -2.08
CA ALA A 64 1.81 9.83 -1.99
C ALA A 64 1.88 9.30 -0.54
N VAL A 65 2.08 10.18 0.45
CA VAL A 65 2.06 9.82 1.88
C VAL A 65 0.71 9.23 2.26
N ALA A 66 -0.40 9.86 1.84
CA ALA A 66 -1.73 9.37 2.14
C ALA A 66 -2.02 7.99 1.50
N HIS A 67 -1.56 7.76 0.26
CA HIS A 67 -1.64 6.46 -0.40
C HIS A 67 -0.82 5.38 0.31
N ALA A 68 0.42 5.68 0.68
CA ALA A 68 1.28 4.74 1.41
C ALA A 68 0.65 4.35 2.75
N ALA A 69 0.25 5.34 3.56
CA ALA A 69 -0.38 5.09 4.86
C ALA A 69 -1.69 4.27 4.74
N THR A 70 -2.55 4.62 3.78
CA THR A 70 -3.81 3.90 3.54
C THR A 70 -3.57 2.47 3.07
N SER A 71 -2.57 2.26 2.20
CA SER A 71 -2.22 0.94 1.67
C SER A 71 -1.66 0.03 2.75
N LEU A 72 -0.70 0.52 3.56
CA LEU A 72 -0.13 -0.23 4.69
C LEU A 72 -1.21 -0.59 5.72
N PHE A 73 -2.12 0.34 6.03
CA PHE A 73 -3.24 0.05 6.92
C PHE A 73 -4.20 -1.00 6.32
N SER A 74 -4.48 -0.93 5.01
CA SER A 74 -5.29 -1.93 4.30
C SER A 74 -4.65 -3.32 4.32
N VAL A 75 -3.32 -3.42 4.17
CA VAL A 75 -2.57 -4.67 4.34
C VAL A 75 -2.72 -5.19 5.77
N ARG A 76 -2.52 -4.35 6.78
CA ARG A 76 -2.70 -4.73 8.20
C ARG A 76 -4.11 -5.27 8.48
N LEU A 77 -5.15 -4.66 7.92
CA LEU A 77 -6.52 -5.17 8.04
C LEU A 77 -6.66 -6.58 7.46
N ARG A 78 -6.17 -6.81 6.24
CA ARG A 78 -6.18 -8.14 5.60
C ARG A 78 -5.43 -9.18 6.44
N CYS A 79 -4.24 -8.84 6.94
CA CYS A 79 -3.47 -9.69 7.84
C CYS A 79 -4.18 -9.98 9.18
N SER A 80 -5.15 -9.15 9.56
CA SER A 80 -5.98 -9.32 10.76
C SER A 80 -7.32 -10.02 10.46
N GLY A 81 -7.51 -10.52 9.23
CA GLY A 81 -8.76 -11.17 8.80
C GLY A 81 -9.92 -10.21 8.54
N ILE A 82 -9.66 -8.90 8.43
CA ILE A 82 -10.67 -7.89 8.13
C ILE A 82 -10.63 -7.56 6.64
N ASN A 83 -11.78 -7.66 5.96
CA ASN A 83 -11.91 -7.28 4.56
C ASN A 83 -11.91 -5.74 4.40
N PRO A 84 -10.93 -5.13 3.70
CA PRO A 84 -10.89 -3.68 3.53
C PRO A 84 -12.06 -3.10 2.74
N ASP A 85 -12.72 -3.91 1.89
CA ASP A 85 -13.85 -3.46 1.07
C ASP A 85 -15.13 -3.24 1.90
N GLU A 86 -15.23 -3.94 3.03
CA GLU A 86 -16.32 -3.79 4.01
C GLU A 86 -15.94 -2.82 5.15
N HIS A 87 -14.70 -2.33 5.17
CA HIS A 87 -14.19 -1.43 6.19
C HIS A 87 -14.29 0.06 5.73
N PRO A 88 -14.45 1.04 6.65
CA PRO A 88 -14.49 2.46 6.30
C PRO A 88 -13.29 2.97 5.48
N ILE A 89 -12.16 2.25 5.50
CA ILE A 89 -10.97 2.56 4.69
C ILE A 89 -11.25 2.54 3.19
N ARG A 90 -12.28 1.81 2.71
CA ARG A 90 -12.68 1.84 1.30
C ARG A 90 -13.00 3.27 0.83
N LYS A 91 -13.65 4.07 1.68
CA LYS A 91 -13.94 5.48 1.39
C LYS A 91 -12.68 6.34 1.28
N GLU A 92 -11.61 5.93 1.95
CA GLU A 92 -10.31 6.59 1.83
C GLU A 92 -9.71 6.33 0.44
N PHE A 93 -9.75 5.09 -0.05
CA PHE A 93 -9.31 4.79 -1.41
C PHE A 93 -10.11 5.57 -2.46
N GLU A 94 -11.44 5.65 -2.31
CA GLU A 94 -12.28 6.48 -3.19
C GLU A 94 -11.85 7.96 -3.17
N ARG A 95 -11.59 8.50 -1.97
CA ARG A 95 -11.11 9.88 -1.80
C ARG A 95 -9.77 10.09 -2.50
N LEU A 96 -8.83 9.16 -2.34
CA LEU A 96 -7.50 9.25 -2.94
C LEU A 96 -7.56 9.17 -4.46
N SER A 97 -8.40 8.29 -5.03
CA SER A 97 -8.64 8.23 -6.47
C SER A 97 -9.16 9.56 -7.03
N LEU A 98 -10.14 10.19 -6.34
CA LEU A 98 -10.66 11.49 -6.74
C LEU A 98 -9.58 12.59 -6.72
N TRP A 99 -8.66 12.56 -5.75
CA TRP A 99 -7.56 13.52 -5.69
C TRP A 99 -6.50 13.26 -6.75
N GLN A 100 -6.18 11.99 -7.03
CA GLN A 100 -5.27 11.63 -8.11
C GLN A 100 -5.78 12.13 -9.46
N GLU A 101 -7.07 11.94 -9.75
CA GLU A 101 -7.70 12.46 -10.97
C GLU A 101 -7.65 13.99 -11.06
N LYS A 102 -7.90 14.70 -9.94
CA LYS A 102 -7.78 16.16 -9.89
C LYS A 102 -6.36 16.62 -10.22
N LEU A 103 -5.35 16.00 -9.62
CA LEU A 103 -3.95 16.35 -9.87
C LEU A 103 -3.52 16.01 -11.31
N ASN A 104 -4.05 14.93 -11.89
CA ASN A 104 -3.79 14.58 -13.29
C ASN A 104 -4.33 15.67 -14.23
N ARG A 105 -5.56 16.14 -14.03
CA ARG A 105 -6.14 17.23 -14.83
C ARG A 105 -5.35 18.53 -14.72
N LEU A 106 -4.91 18.90 -13.51
CA LEU A 106 -4.09 20.09 -13.30
C LEU A 106 -2.73 20.00 -14.03
N ASN A 107 -2.13 18.81 -14.05
CA ASN A 107 -0.89 18.56 -14.76
C ASN A 107 -1.06 18.60 -16.29
N GLU A 108 -2.22 18.21 -16.81
CA GLU A 108 -2.53 18.35 -18.24
C GLU A 108 -2.69 19.83 -18.62
N TRP A 109 -3.34 20.63 -17.77
CA TRP A 109 -3.45 22.06 -17.98
C TRP A 109 -2.09 22.77 -17.97
N ASP A 110 -1.22 22.41 -17.02
CA ASP A 110 0.15 22.96 -16.91
C ASP A 110 0.99 22.70 -18.17
N LYS A 111 0.78 21.57 -18.85
CA LYS A 111 1.48 21.21 -20.09
C LYS A 111 0.90 21.88 -21.35
N GLY A 112 -0.32 22.41 -21.27
CA GLY A 112 -1.04 23.01 -22.40
C GLY A 112 -0.90 24.54 -22.49
N THR A 113 -0.31 25.16 -21.47
CA THR A 113 0.02 26.60 -21.39
C THR A 113 1.52 26.82 -21.57
#